data_AF-K1LV37-F1
#
_entry.id   AF-K1LV37-F1
#
_cell.length_a   1.000
_cell.length_b   1.000
_cell.length_c   1.000
_cell.angle_alpha   90.00
_cell.angle_beta   90.00
_cell.angle_gamma   90.00
#
_symmetry.space_group_name_H-M   'P 1'
#
loop_
_entity.id
_entity.type
_entity.pdbx_description
1 polymer ?
#
loop_
_entity_poly.entity_id
_entity_poly.type
_entity_poly.pdbx_seq_one_letter_code
_entity_poly.pdbx_strand_id
1 'polypeptide(L)'
;MNTTKFIETNQMFGLGLLWLFLVASLICTLIMIVTLIKKGDERKGYIVKKSGLTALVVGIIFLIINIIWNIFFEQNSSIGFEDNPIIYVGIISIAFNISYLINMRKYR
;
A
#
# COMPACT_ATOMS: atom_id res chain seq x y z
N MET A 1 35.85 13.92 3.35
CA MET A 1 34.92 12.77 3.40
C MET A 1 34.71 12.31 1.95
N ASN A 2 35.03 11.06 1.62
CA ASN A 2 34.95 10.57 0.23
C ASN A 2 33.49 10.63 -0.24
N THR A 3 33.21 11.39 -1.29
CA THR A 3 31.88 11.55 -1.90
C THR A 3 31.26 10.21 -2.31
N THR A 4 32.10 9.24 -2.70
CA THR A 4 31.71 7.86 -3.02
C THR A 4 31.10 7.13 -1.81
N LYS A 5 31.74 7.18 -0.64
CA LYS A 5 31.23 6.55 0.59
C LYS A 5 29.92 7.17 1.08
N PHE A 6 29.73 8.47 0.86
CA PHE A 6 28.49 9.17 1.21
C PHE A 6 27.31 8.72 0.33
N ILE A 7 27.55 8.56 -0.99
CA ILE A 7 26.54 8.07 -1.93
C ILE A 7 26.15 6.62 -1.62
N GLU A 8 27.13 5.74 -1.41
CA GLU A 8 26.88 4.32 -1.06
C GLU A 8 26.08 4.18 0.24
N THR A 9 26.40 4.98 1.26
CA THR A 9 25.68 4.97 2.55
C THR A 9 24.21 5.39 2.37
N ASN A 10 23.95 6.44 1.60
CA ASN A 10 22.59 6.90 1.31
C ASN A 10 21.80 5.89 0.47
N GLN A 11 22.46 5.22 -0.49
CA GLN A 11 21.86 4.15 -1.28
C GLN A 11 21.48 2.94 -0.43
N MET A 12 22.37 2.50 0.46
CA MET A 12 22.08 1.40 1.40
C MET A 12 20.92 1.75 2.34
N PHE A 13 20.85 2.99 2.80
CA PHE A 13 19.73 3.47 3.61
C PHE A 13 18.40 3.43 2.84
N GLY A 14 18.38 3.91 1.59
CA GLY A 14 17.21 3.85 0.73
C GLY A 14 16.75 2.43 0.43
N LEU A 15 17.69 1.52 0.14
CA LEU A 15 17.41 0.09 -0.06
C LEU A 15 16.83 -0.56 1.19
N GLY A 16 17.36 -0.22 2.37
CA GLY A 16 16.85 -0.70 3.65
C GLY A 16 15.40 -0.29 3.90
N LEU A 17 15.05 0.98 3.63
CA LEU A 17 13.68 1.47 3.75
C LEU A 17 12.72 0.78 2.78
N LEU A 18 13.15 0.59 1.53
CA LEU A 18 12.34 -0.07 0.51
C LEU A 18 12.07 -1.53 0.88
N TRP A 19 13.08 -2.23 1.39
CA TRP A 19 12.93 -3.60 1.90
C TRP A 19 11.94 -3.67 3.07
N LEU A 20 12.04 -2.74 4.02
CA LEU A 20 11.13 -2.66 5.17
C LEU A 20 9.68 -2.40 4.72
N PHE A 21 9.48 -1.52 3.74
CA PHE A 21 8.18 -1.26 3.12
C PHE A 21 7.61 -2.53 2.47
N LEU A 22 8.41 -3.29 1.72
CA LEU A 22 7.97 -4.54 1.09
C LEU A 22 7.55 -5.59 2.13
N VAL A 23 8.31 -5.76 3.21
CA VAL A 23 7.97 -6.70 4.29
C VAL A 23 6.69 -6.27 5.00
N ALA A 24 6.54 -4.99 5.32
CA ALA A 24 5.33 -4.46 5.94
C ALA A 24 4.08 -4.64 5.04
N SER A 25 4.24 -4.37 3.75
CA SER A 25 3.21 -4.59 2.72
C SER A 25 2.77 -6.05 2.65
N LEU A 26 3.73 -6.99 2.66
CA LEU A 26 3.44 -8.42 2.64
C LEU A 26 2.62 -8.84 3.88
N ILE A 27 3.04 -8.40 5.07
CA ILE A 27 2.34 -8.68 6.32
C ILE A 27 0.91 -8.11 6.29
N CYS A 28 0.75 -6.86 5.85
CA CYS A 28 -0.57 -6.23 5.72
C CYS A 28 -1.48 -7.01 4.75
N THR A 29 -0.92 -7.51 3.66
CA THR A 29 -1.66 -8.30 2.66
C THR A 29 -2.16 -9.61 3.26
N LEU A 30 -1.31 -10.32 4.00
CA LEU A 30 -1.71 -11.55 4.70
C LEU A 30 -2.82 -11.29 5.73
N ILE A 31 -2.68 -10.23 6.55
CA ILE A 31 -3.70 -9.86 7.53
C ILE A 31 -5.03 -9.51 6.84
N MET A 32 -4.99 -8.74 5.75
CA MET A 32 -6.18 -8.39 4.98
C MET A 32 -6.90 -9.65 4.47
N ILE A 33 -6.17 -10.58 3.86
CA ILE A 33 -6.73 -11.84 3.35
C ILE A 33 -7.40 -12.65 4.47
N VAL A 34 -6.71 -12.86 5.59
CA VAL A 34 -7.26 -13.58 6.75
C VAL A 34 -8.54 -12.90 7.27
N THR A 35 -8.53 -11.57 7.33
CA THR A 35 -9.66 -10.78 7.82
C THR A 35 -10.87 -10.86 6.90
N LEU A 36 -10.65 -10.94 5.58
CA LEU A 36 -11.72 -11.09 4.59
C LEU A 36 -12.30 -12.51 4.56
N ILE A 37 -11.48 -13.54 4.75
CA ILE A 37 -11.92 -14.95 4.73
C ILE A 37 -12.67 -15.31 6.01
N LYS A 38 -12.25 -14.76 7.15
CA LYS A 38 -12.84 -15.11 8.45
C LYS A 38 -14.29 -14.62 8.53
N LYS A 39 -15.25 -15.55 8.48
CA LYS A 39 -16.64 -15.25 8.82
C LYS A 39 -16.73 -14.82 10.28
N GLY A 40 -17.21 -13.60 10.49
CA GLY A 40 -17.45 -13.03 11.81
C GLY A 40 -18.91 -12.62 11.99
N ASP A 41 -19.24 -12.19 13.20
CA ASP A 41 -20.54 -11.61 13.55
C ASP A 41 -20.90 -10.44 12.62
N GLU A 42 -22.19 -10.10 12.52
CA GLU A 42 -22.67 -9.02 11.64
C GLU A 42 -21.92 -7.70 11.84
N ARG A 43 -21.57 -7.37 13.10
CA ARG A 43 -20.73 -6.21 13.45
C ARG A 43 -19.34 -6.26 12.82
N LYS A 44 -18.67 -7.41 12.90
CA LYS A 44 -17.35 -7.61 12.29
C LYS A 44 -17.45 -7.55 10.78
N GLY A 45 -18.50 -8.12 10.20
CA GLY A 45 -18.82 -8.01 8.78
C GLY A 45 -18.99 -6.55 8.33
N TYR A 46 -19.69 -5.72 9.12
CA TYR A 46 -19.83 -4.29 8.84
C TYR A 46 -18.49 -3.54 8.87
N ILE A 47 -17.65 -3.79 9.89
CA ILE A 47 -16.31 -3.19 10.00
C ILE A 47 -15.45 -3.54 8.77
N VAL A 48 -15.45 -4.81 8.36
CA VAL A 48 -14.69 -5.28 7.19
C VAL A 48 -15.19 -4.60 5.92
N LYS A 49 -16.52 -4.55 5.69
CA LYS A 49 -17.10 -3.88 4.51
C LYS A 49 -16.75 -2.40 4.45
N LYS A 50 -16.86 -1.70 5.58
CA LYS A 50 -16.53 -0.27 5.66
C LYS A 50 -15.05 0.00 5.37
N SER A 51 -14.18 -0.86 5.89
CA SER A 51 -12.74 -0.77 5.68
C SER A 51 -12.36 -1.10 4.24
N GLY A 52 -13.03 -2.08 3.63
CA GLY A 52 -12.91 -2.41 2.21
C GLY A 52 -13.32 -1.26 1.30
N LEU A 53 -14.42 -0.55 1.61
CA LEU A 53 -14.83 0.66 0.89
C LEU A 53 -13.77 1.77 0.96
N THR A 54 -13.14 1.98 2.12
CA THR A 54 -12.05 2.96 2.24
C THR A 54 -10.85 2.56 1.38
N ALA A 55 -10.45 1.29 1.43
CA ALA A 55 -9.35 0.78 0.63
C ALA A 55 -9.62 0.89 -0.88
N LEU A 56 -10.88 0.67 -1.29
CA LEU A 56 -11.32 0.83 -2.67
C LEU A 56 -11.24 2.30 -3.12
N VAL A 57 -11.66 3.25 -2.29
CA VAL A 57 -11.52 4.69 -2.58
C VAL A 57 -10.06 5.07 -2.75
N VAL A 58 -9.18 4.60 -1.85
CA VAL A 58 -7.73 4.83 -1.96
C VAL A 58 -7.18 4.22 -3.26
N GLY A 59 -7.60 3.01 -3.60
CA GLY A 59 -7.23 2.35 -4.86
C GLY A 59 -7.66 3.16 -6.09
N ILE A 60 -8.88 3.71 -6.10
CA ILE A 60 -9.36 4.55 -7.21
C ILE A 60 -8.55 5.84 -7.33
N ILE A 61 -8.26 6.52 -6.21
CA ILE A 61 -7.43 7.73 -6.23
C ILE A 61 -6.05 7.42 -6.80
N PHE A 62 -5.44 6.31 -6.38
CA PHE A 62 -4.14 5.88 -6.87
C PHE A 62 -4.19 5.52 -8.37
N LEU A 63 -5.26 4.88 -8.83
CA LEU A 63 -5.51 4.61 -10.25
C LEU A 63 -5.56 5.89 -11.08
N ILE A 64 -6.31 6.90 -10.61
CA ILE A 64 -6.45 8.18 -11.30
C ILE A 64 -5.08 8.87 -11.41
N ILE A 65 -4.29 8.86 -10.33
CA ILE A 65 -2.94 9.43 -10.33
C ILE A 65 -2.05 8.71 -11.37
N ASN A 66 -2.10 7.38 -11.43
CA ASN A 66 -1.33 6.62 -12.42
C ASN A 66 -1.75 6.95 -13.86
N ILE A 67 -3.06 7.06 -14.14
CA ILE A 67 -3.55 7.46 -15.46
C ILE A 67 -3.04 8.85 -15.85
N ILE A 68 -3.14 9.83 -14.94
CA ILE A 68 -2.64 11.18 -15.17
C ILE A 68 -1.12 11.14 -15.41
N TRP A 69 -0.38 10.39 -14.59
CA TRP A 69 1.06 10.26 -14.75
C TRP A 69 1.42 9.68 -16.12
N ASN A 70 0.73 8.63 -16.55
CA ASN A 70 0.98 8.00 -17.84
C ASN A 70 0.76 8.99 -19.00
N ILE A 71 -0.41 9.63 -19.02
CA ILE A 71 -0.79 10.54 -20.10
C ILE A 71 0.19 11.72 -20.24
N PHE A 72 0.69 12.27 -19.12
CA PHE A 72 1.47 13.51 -19.13
C PHE A 72 2.99 13.32 -19.03
N PHE A 73 3.49 12.21 -18.47
CA PHE A 73 4.90 12.06 -18.12
C PHE A 73 5.60 10.83 -18.71
N GLU A 74 4.88 9.78 -19.12
CA GLU A 74 5.46 8.49 -19.56
C GLU A 74 6.30 8.60 -20.85
N GLN A 75 6.12 9.65 -21.67
CA GLN A 75 6.92 9.83 -22.89
C GLN A 75 8.41 10.12 -22.63
N ASN A 76 8.82 10.52 -21.42
CA ASN A 76 10.20 10.98 -21.13
C ASN A 76 10.90 10.26 -19.96
N SER A 77 10.29 9.25 -19.34
CA SER A 77 10.86 8.59 -18.16
C SER A 77 10.82 7.07 -18.26
N SER A 78 11.97 6.41 -18.10
CA SER A 78 12.10 4.95 -17.95
C SER A 78 11.62 4.42 -16.57
N ILE A 79 11.02 5.30 -15.76
CA ILE A 79 10.46 5.00 -14.45
C ILE A 79 8.94 5.05 -14.59
N GLY A 80 8.38 3.99 -15.16
CA GLY A 80 6.95 3.74 -15.14
C GLY A 80 6.57 3.13 -13.79
N PHE A 81 5.68 3.79 -13.05
CA PHE A 81 5.03 3.19 -11.87
C PHE A 81 4.01 2.10 -12.26
N GLU A 82 3.81 1.89 -13.56
CA GLU A 82 2.73 1.11 -14.16
C GLU A 82 2.78 -0.40 -13.91
N ASP A 83 3.96 -0.99 -13.73
CA ASP A 83 4.09 -2.43 -13.96
C ASP A 83 4.19 -3.31 -12.71
N ASN A 84 4.20 -2.74 -11.50
CA ASN A 84 4.45 -3.55 -10.30
C ASN A 84 3.18 -3.77 -9.46
N PRO A 85 2.41 -4.86 -9.71
CA PRO A 85 1.18 -5.16 -8.97
C PRO A 85 1.41 -5.33 -7.46
N ILE A 86 2.65 -5.63 -7.04
CA ILE A 86 3.03 -5.74 -5.62
C ILE A 86 2.89 -4.39 -4.91
N ILE A 87 3.26 -3.29 -5.56
CA ILE A 87 3.16 -1.94 -4.99
C ILE A 87 1.69 -1.57 -4.82
N TYR A 88 0.88 -1.85 -5.85
CA TYR A 88 -0.55 -1.57 -5.85
C TYR A 88 -1.29 -2.32 -4.73
N VAL A 89 -1.05 -3.63 -4.63
CA VAL A 89 -1.59 -4.48 -3.55
C VAL A 89 -1.09 -4.02 -2.19
N GLY A 90 0.17 -3.59 -2.09
CA GLY A 90 0.75 -3.08 -0.85
C GLY A 90 0.07 -1.81 -0.34
N ILE A 91 -0.15 -0.83 -1.21
CA ILE A 91 -0.83 0.41 -0.83
C ILE A 91 -2.27 0.11 -0.38
N ILE A 92 -2.98 -0.73 -1.13
CA ILE A 92 -4.37 -1.12 -0.80
C ILE A 92 -4.42 -1.89 0.52
N SER A 93 -3.50 -2.82 0.75
CA SER A 93 -3.49 -3.63 1.97
C SER A 93 -3.17 -2.78 3.20
N ILE A 94 -2.24 -1.82 3.09
CA ILE A 94 -1.94 -0.87 4.15
C ILE A 94 -3.17 0.01 4.44
N ALA A 95 -3.80 0.57 3.42
CA ALA A 95 -5.00 1.40 3.56
C ALA A 95 -6.17 0.62 4.22
N PHE A 96 -6.38 -0.63 3.81
CA PHE A 96 -7.36 -1.52 4.42
C PHE A 96 -7.06 -1.75 5.90
N ASN A 97 -5.83 -2.13 6.26
CA ASN A 97 -5.47 -2.43 7.64
C ASN A 97 -5.58 -1.21 8.55
N ILE A 98 -5.16 -0.02 8.08
CA ILE A 98 -5.33 1.23 8.83
C ILE A 98 -6.82 1.51 9.05
N SER A 99 -7.64 1.43 8.00
CA SER A 99 -9.10 1.64 8.12
C SER A 99 -9.75 0.60 9.03
N TYR A 100 -9.31 -0.66 8.95
CA TYR A 100 -9.78 -1.75 9.79
C TYR A 100 -9.46 -1.51 11.26
N LEU A 101 -8.24 -1.10 11.60
CA LEU A 101 -7.85 -0.75 12.97
C LEU A 101 -8.67 0.42 13.52
N ILE A 102 -8.91 1.46 12.72
CA ILE A 102 -9.71 2.63 13.12
C ILE A 102 -11.18 2.22 13.34
N ASN A 103 -11.77 1.50 12.39
CA ASN A 103 -13.17 1.06 12.47
C ASN A 103 -13.35 0.04 13.59
N MET A 104 -12.38 -0.85 13.83
CA MET A 104 -12.42 -1.77 14.95
C MET A 104 -12.43 -1.03 16.29
N ARG A 105 -11.63 0.04 16.46
CA ARG A 105 -11.68 0.87 17.67
C ARG A 105 -12.99 1.63 17.83
N LYS A 106 -13.57 2.09 16.71
CA LYS A 106 -14.79 2.91 16.71
C LYS A 106 -16.08 2.11 16.92
N TYR A 107 -16.13 0.86 16.44
CA TYR A 107 -17.33 0.03 16.40
C TYR A 107 -17.26 -1.23 17.29
N ARG A 108 -16.18 -1.38 18.07
CA ARG A 108 -16.10 -2.37 19.16
C ARG A 108 -17.16 -2.05 20.22
#